data_AF-A0A1D2UYR1-F1
#
_entry.id   AF-A0A1D2UYR1-F1
#
_cell.length_a   1.000
_cell.length_b   1.000
_cell.length_c   1.000
_cell.angle_alpha   90.00
_cell.angle_beta   90.00
_cell.angle_gamma   90.00
#
_symmetry.space_group_name_H-M   'P 1'
#
loop_
_entity.id
_entity.type
_entity.pdbx_description
1 polymer ?
#
loop_
_entity_poly.entity_id
_entity_poly.type
_entity_poly.pdbx_seq_one_letter_code
_entity_poly.pdbx_strand_id
1 'polypeptide(L)'
;MEDDYDELDDVIMQKPSKGESVKKEHDMLNKAASHPLRREIVKTIGAFGINTDELSANIDEEPSVLKYHIDFLLNGELVRIENDEYRLTDKGIELLSDCQSGKSNPKC
;
A
#
# COMPACT_ATOMS: atom_id res chain seq x y z
N MET A 1 15.44 41.09 16.88
CA MET A 1 15.23 42.02 15.76
C MET A 1 16.19 41.55 14.68
N GLU A 2 15.79 40.75 13.71
CA GLU A 2 14.45 40.48 13.18
C GLU A 2 14.31 39.00 12.80
N ASP A 3 13.05 38.57 12.86
CA ASP A 3 12.51 37.22 12.75
C ASP A 3 12.29 36.88 11.27
N ASP A 4 13.11 35.99 10.70
CA ASP A 4 12.98 35.48 9.31
C ASP A 4 12.62 33.98 9.29
N TYR A 5 11.73 33.52 10.18
CA TYR A 5 11.33 32.09 10.27
C TYR A 5 9.81 31.85 10.26
N ASP A 6 8.96 32.84 9.96
CA ASP A 6 7.50 32.67 10.06
C ASP A 6 6.80 32.29 8.73
N GLU A 7 7.42 32.47 7.55
CA GLU A 7 6.71 32.21 6.27
C GLU A 7 6.84 30.76 5.76
N LEU A 8 7.87 30.02 6.19
CA LEU A 8 8.10 28.64 5.72
C LEU A 8 7.31 27.58 6.53
N ASP A 9 7.01 27.87 7.79
CA ASP A 9 6.26 26.96 8.68
C ASP A 9 4.75 26.95 8.39
N ASP A 10 4.20 28.05 7.87
CA ASP A 10 2.78 28.16 7.50
C ASP A 10 2.41 27.33 6.25
N VAL A 11 3.36 27.10 5.35
CA VAL A 11 3.15 26.24 4.16
C VAL A 11 3.12 24.76 4.54
N ILE A 12 3.91 24.36 5.54
CA ILE A 12 3.97 22.98 6.04
C ILE A 12 2.74 22.67 6.91
N MET A 13 2.14 23.69 7.55
CA MET A 13 0.91 23.58 8.34
C MET A 13 -0.41 23.62 7.55
N GLN A 14 -0.38 23.57 6.21
CA GLN A 14 -1.61 23.27 5.46
C GLN A 14 -2.01 21.81 5.68
N LYS A 15 -2.79 21.59 6.74
CA LYS A 15 -3.58 20.37 6.95
C LYS A 15 -4.22 19.99 5.62
N PRO A 16 -3.90 18.83 5.03
CA PRO A 16 -4.56 18.42 3.80
C PRO A 16 -6.05 18.36 4.08
N SER A 17 -6.82 19.13 3.31
CA SER A 17 -8.28 19.09 3.33
C SER A 17 -8.72 17.64 3.14
N LYS A 18 -9.79 17.21 3.81
CA LYS A 18 -10.28 15.81 3.85
C LYS A 18 -10.31 15.11 2.47
N GLY A 19 -10.52 15.85 1.38
CA GLY A 19 -10.53 15.30 0.02
C GLY A 19 -9.16 15.06 -0.62
N GLU A 20 -8.08 15.66 -0.12
CA GLU A 20 -6.72 15.47 -0.63
C GLU A 20 -6.04 14.23 -0.04
N SER A 21 -6.38 13.88 1.21
CA SER A 21 -5.96 12.62 1.84
C SER A 21 -6.50 11.41 1.07
N VAL A 22 -7.78 11.44 0.69
CA VAL A 22 -8.43 10.36 -0.08
C VAL A 22 -7.79 10.16 -1.46
N LYS A 23 -7.36 11.25 -2.11
CA LYS A 23 -6.63 11.16 -3.39
C LYS A 23 -5.23 10.57 -3.21
N LYS A 24 -4.53 10.92 -2.13
CA LYS A 24 -3.22 10.34 -1.81
C LYS A 24 -3.33 8.86 -1.46
N GLU A 25 -4.38 8.45 -0.75
CA GLU A 25 -4.69 7.05 -0.48
C GLU A 25 -4.90 6.28 -1.80
N HIS A 26 -5.74 6.80 -2.70
CA HIS A 26 -5.98 6.15 -4.00
C HIS A 26 -4.72 6.11 -4.90
N ASP A 27 -3.86 7.12 -4.83
CA ASP A 27 -2.59 7.11 -5.55
C ASP A 27 -1.62 6.06 -4.98
N MET A 28 -1.60 5.86 -3.66
CA MET A 28 -0.84 4.78 -3.03
C MET A 28 -1.38 3.39 -3.41
N LEU A 29 -2.70 3.23 -3.50
CA LEU A 29 -3.34 2.00 -4.00
C LEU A 29 -2.87 1.67 -5.42
N ASN A 30 -2.92 2.65 -6.32
CA ASN A 30 -2.48 2.48 -7.71
C ASN A 30 -0.97 2.18 -7.82
N LYS A 31 -0.15 2.83 -7.00
CA LYS A 31 1.30 2.55 -6.93
C LYS A 31 1.58 1.15 -6.38
N ALA A 32 0.80 0.68 -5.40
CA ALA A 32 0.87 -0.69 -4.93
C ALA A 32 0.47 -1.67 -6.03
N ALA A 33 -0.59 -1.38 -6.78
CA ALA A 33 -1.06 -2.18 -7.92
C ALA A 33 -0.06 -2.27 -9.06
N SER A 34 0.75 -1.23 -9.24
CA SER A 34 1.67 -1.12 -10.39
C SER A 34 2.93 -1.98 -10.23
N HIS A 35 3.28 -2.41 -9.02
CA HIS A 35 4.50 -3.17 -8.77
C HIS A 35 4.23 -4.69 -8.83
N PRO A 36 4.93 -5.46 -9.69
CA PRO A 36 4.66 -6.88 -9.89
C PRO A 36 4.74 -7.68 -8.58
N LEU A 37 5.76 -7.43 -7.77
CA LEU A 37 5.92 -8.10 -6.49
C LEU A 37 4.80 -7.82 -5.48
N ARG A 38 4.28 -6.59 -5.44
CA ARG A 38 3.19 -6.23 -4.53
C ARG A 38 1.88 -6.88 -4.97
N ARG A 39 1.67 -7.00 -6.28
CA ARG A 39 0.54 -7.77 -6.83
C ARG A 39 0.66 -9.24 -6.48
N GLU A 40 1.88 -9.79 -6.53
CA GLU A 40 2.14 -11.16 -6.14
C GLU A 40 1.83 -11.37 -4.66
N ILE A 41 2.34 -10.51 -3.77
CA ILE A 41 2.00 -10.51 -2.33
C ILE A 41 0.49 -10.48 -2.12
N VAL A 42 -0.22 -9.53 -2.74
CA VAL A 42 -1.67 -9.39 -2.58
C VAL A 42 -2.42 -10.62 -3.13
N LYS A 43 -1.96 -11.22 -4.23
CA LYS A 43 -2.52 -12.47 -4.77
C LYS A 43 -2.27 -13.66 -3.84
N THR A 44 -1.07 -13.76 -3.27
CA THR A 44 -0.65 -14.82 -2.37
C THR A 44 -1.39 -14.74 -1.03
N ILE A 45 -1.61 -13.53 -0.49
CA ILE A 45 -2.47 -13.31 0.67
C ILE A 45 -3.92 -13.74 0.34
N GLY A 46 -4.43 -13.30 -0.82
CA GLY A 46 -5.78 -13.61 -1.27
C GLY A 46 -6.87 -13.21 -0.27
N ALA A 47 -8.05 -13.79 -0.41
CA ALA A 47 -9.20 -13.51 0.47
C ALA A 47 -9.14 -14.27 1.82
N PHE A 48 -8.29 -15.28 1.94
CA PHE A 48 -8.23 -16.16 3.12
C PHE A 48 -7.18 -15.70 4.15
N GLY A 49 -6.21 -14.91 3.71
CA GLY A 49 -5.07 -14.52 4.54
C GLY A 49 -3.96 -15.56 4.52
N ILE A 50 -2.76 -15.15 4.91
CA ILE A 50 -1.56 -15.97 4.90
C ILE A 50 -0.60 -15.57 6.01
N ASN A 51 0.12 -16.54 6.58
CA ASN A 51 1.17 -16.29 7.56
C ASN A 51 2.44 -15.74 6.90
N THR A 52 3.28 -15.08 7.69
CA THR A 52 4.58 -14.57 7.22
C THR A 52 5.48 -15.68 6.65
N ASP A 53 5.50 -16.85 7.29
CA ASP A 53 6.33 -17.99 6.89
C ASP A 53 5.91 -18.50 5.51
N GLU A 54 4.61 -18.77 5.33
CA GLU A 54 4.00 -19.18 4.07
C GLU A 54 4.17 -18.12 2.98
N LEU A 55 4.03 -16.83 3.32
CA LEU A 55 4.21 -15.74 2.36
C LEU A 55 5.65 -15.68 1.84
N SER A 56 6.65 -15.85 2.72
CA SER A 56 8.05 -15.92 2.34
C SER A 56 8.43 -17.20 1.60
N ALA A 57 7.69 -18.29 1.81
CA ALA A 57 7.88 -19.54 1.06
C ALA A 57 7.28 -19.47 -0.36
N ASN A 58 6.20 -18.70 -0.55
CA ASN A 58 5.53 -18.55 -1.85
C ASN A 58 6.20 -17.50 -2.76
N ILE A 59 6.97 -16.58 -2.19
CA ILE A 59 7.61 -15.49 -2.93
C ILE A 59 9.12 -15.70 -2.85
N ASP A 60 9.73 -16.05 -3.98
CA ASP A 60 11.18 -16.27 -4.11
C ASP A 60 11.92 -14.92 -4.18
N GLU A 61 11.87 -14.18 -3.08
CA GLU A 61 12.52 -12.88 -2.91
C GLU A 61 13.21 -12.77 -1.57
N GLU A 62 14.14 -11.81 -1.51
CA GLU A 62 14.90 -11.52 -0.30
C GLU A 62 13.95 -11.06 0.83
N PRO A 63 14.04 -11.62 2.05
CA PRO A 63 13.09 -11.35 3.13
C PRO A 63 13.04 -9.87 3.53
N SER A 64 14.14 -9.11 3.38
CA SER A 64 14.13 -7.67 3.64
C SER A 64 13.33 -6.90 2.60
N VAL A 65 13.40 -7.31 1.34
CA VAL A 65 12.63 -6.72 0.23
C VAL A 65 11.15 -7.04 0.40
N LEU A 66 10.83 -8.31 0.69
CA LEU A 66 9.47 -8.75 0.97
C LEU A 66 8.86 -7.97 2.14
N LYS A 67 9.60 -7.85 3.25
CA LYS A 67 9.17 -7.08 4.43
C LYS A 67 8.92 -5.61 4.09
N TYR A 68 9.78 -4.98 3.29
CA TYR A 68 9.56 -3.60 2.83
C TYR A 68 8.24 -3.43 2.06
N HIS A 69 7.93 -4.39 1.20
CA HIS A 69 6.68 -4.36 0.44
C HIS A 69 5.44 -4.64 1.30
N ILE A 70 5.52 -5.57 2.25
CA ILE A 70 4.46 -5.82 3.22
C ILE A 70 4.22 -4.59 4.09
N ASP A 71 5.28 -3.96 4.59
CA ASP A 71 5.20 -2.72 5.39
C ASP A 71 4.53 -1.60 4.59
N PHE A 72 4.84 -1.47 3.30
CA PHE A 72 4.12 -0.55 2.41
C PHE A 72 2.62 -0.86 2.34
N LEU A 73 2.24 -2.13 2.22
CA LEU A 73 0.83 -2.54 2.16
C LEU A 73 0.11 -2.32 3.50
N LEU A 74 0.80 -2.53 4.62
CA LEU A 74 0.28 -2.23 5.95
C LEU A 74 0.06 -0.72 6.13
N ASN A 75 1.04 0.10 5.74
CA ASN A 75 0.94 1.57 5.79
C ASN A 75 -0.19 2.11 4.90
N GLY A 76 -0.46 1.46 3.77
CA GLY A 76 -1.56 1.80 2.87
C GLY A 76 -2.94 1.28 3.32
N GLU A 77 -3.03 0.66 4.51
CA GLU A 77 -4.23 -0.02 5.01
C GLU A 77 -4.82 -1.04 4.03
N LEU A 78 -3.96 -1.62 3.17
CA LEU A 78 -4.30 -2.63 2.16
C LEU A 78 -4.33 -4.02 2.77
N VAL A 79 -3.42 -4.23 3.72
CA VAL A 79 -3.26 -5.46 4.48
C VAL A 79 -3.43 -5.09 5.95
N ARG A 80 -4.03 -6.00 6.71
CA ARG A 80 -4.08 -5.95 8.17
C ARG A 80 -3.53 -7.25 8.73
N ILE A 81 -2.97 -7.18 9.94
CA ILE A 81 -2.52 -8.38 10.66
C ILE A 81 -3.65 -8.78 11.60
N GLU A 82 -4.20 -9.98 11.40
CA GLU A 82 -5.18 -10.59 12.29
C GLU A 82 -4.68 -11.96 12.72
N ASN A 83 -4.56 -12.21 14.02
CA ASN A 83 -4.08 -13.50 14.57
C ASN A 83 -2.72 -13.96 13.99
N ASP A 84 -1.76 -13.03 13.84
CA ASP A 84 -0.44 -13.30 13.23
C ASP A 84 -0.50 -13.72 11.74
N GLU A 85 -1.64 -13.52 11.08
CA GLU A 85 -1.85 -13.73 9.65
C GLU A 85 -2.07 -12.39 8.95
N TYR A 86 -1.48 -12.21 7.77
CA TYR A 86 -1.80 -11.09 6.90
C TYR A 86 -3.13 -11.35 6.21
N ARG A 87 -4.08 -10.41 6.32
CA ARG A 87 -5.36 -10.44 5.61
C ARG A 87 -5.55 -9.17 4.81
N LEU A 88 -6.15 -9.29 3.63
CA LEU A 88 -6.55 -8.12 2.85
C LEU A 88 -7.72 -7.40 3.52
N THR A 89 -7.65 -6.07 3.54
CA THR A 89 -8.80 -5.22 3.90
C THR A 89 -9.72 -5.07 2.69
N ASP A 90 -10.88 -4.41 2.84
CA ASP A 90 -11.77 -4.11 1.71
C ASP A 90 -11.02 -3.37 0.58
N LYS A 91 -10.13 -2.44 0.92
CA LYS A 91 -9.24 -1.75 -0.03
C LYS A 91 -8.28 -2.72 -0.75
N GLY A 92 -7.72 -3.69 -0.01
CA GLY A 92 -6.86 -4.74 -0.59
C GLY A 92 -7.59 -5.72 -1.50
N ILE A 93 -8.87 -6.00 -1.22
CA ILE A 93 -9.72 -6.83 -2.07
C ILE A 93 -10.09 -6.08 -3.36
N GLU A 94 -10.35 -4.77 -3.30
CA GLU A 94 -10.50 -3.92 -4.49
C GLU A 94 -9.22 -3.94 -5.34
N LEU A 95 -8.05 -3.77 -4.72
CA LEU A 95 -6.76 -3.87 -5.39
C LEU A 95 -6.55 -5.22 -6.08
N LEU A 96 -6.89 -6.32 -5.39
CA LEU A 96 -6.81 -7.67 -5.93
C LEU A 96 -7.75 -7.84 -7.14
N SER A 97 -8.94 -7.27 -7.07
CA SER A 97 -9.95 -7.29 -8.13
C SER A 97 -9.50 -6.49 -9.36
N ASP A 98 -8.94 -5.29 -9.15
CA ASP A 98 -8.34 -4.49 -10.21
C ASP A 98 -7.16 -5.22 -10.87
N CYS A 99 -6.34 -5.91 -10.07
CA CYS A 99 -5.20 -6.70 -10.58
C CYS A 99 -5.59 -7.98 -11.33
N GLN A 100 -6.74 -8.59 -11.03
CA GLN A 100 -7.26 -9.79 -11.71
C GLN A 100 -8.09 -9.45 -12.94
N SER A 101 -8.77 -8.30 -12.92
CA SER A 101 -9.36 -7.75 -14.12
C SER A 101 -8.20 -7.32 -15.03
N GLY A 102 -7.99 -8.01 -16.15
CA GLY A 102 -7.00 -7.65 -17.15
C GLY A 102 -7.31 -6.32 -17.86
N LYS A 103 -7.77 -5.29 -17.15
CA LYS A 103 -7.70 -3.92 -17.63
C LYS A 103 -6.24 -3.48 -17.49
N SER A 104 -5.44 -3.98 -18.43
CA SER A 104 -4.38 -3.18 -19.01
C SER A 104 -4.96 -1.80 -19.25
N ASN A 105 -4.66 -0.85 -18.36
CA ASN A 105 -4.82 0.56 -18.66
C ASN A 105 -3.42 1.03 -19.04
N PRO A 106 -3.03 0.96 -20.34
CA PRO A 106 -1.86 1.66 -20.83
C PRO A 106 -2.26 3.14 -20.92
N LYS A 107 -2.11 3.89 -19.82
CA LYS A 107 -2.15 5.35 -19.82
C LYS A 107 -1.67 5.89 -18.46
N CYS A 108 -0.36 5.81 -18.27
CA CYS A 108 0.40 6.99 -17.88
C CYS A 108 1.19 7.40 -19.12
#